data_AF-A0A0D6KTG8-F1
#
_entry.id   AF-A0A0D6KTG8-F1
#
_cell.length_a   1.000
_cell.length_b   1.000
_cell.length_c   1.000
_cell.angle_alpha   90.00
_cell.angle_beta   90.00
_cell.angle_gamma   90.00
#
_symmetry.space_group_name_H-M   'P 1'
#
loop_
_entity.id
_entity.type
_entity.pdbx_description
1 polymer ?
#
loop_
_entity_poly.entity_id
_entity_poly.type
_entity_poly.pdbx_seq_one_letter_code
_entity_poly.pdbx_strand_id
1 'polypeptide(L)'
;MRFREWATKIMLIFLLFATLILAVFAGKSAKIENNNAISNPEVIAWSEYPQAQLQSAKNPEAKPQIPIKPPAKKQKVVGLYRTTQAFASYKPRYLITHVNPTNYGERYAKDINGVTLHNQPIIVIHETGNSASSAVNFFQTPHDNENIQASYHALITQDGTVVYLIPPEKRAFGAGNSVFNGPNGEETVKTNPNLPPSVNNFAYHVSLETPPEAWGNDKAEYHSGYTEAQYQSLAWLIAQSQVPDERITTHKAVDRSRQKIDPINFDFDKFFNLLHSYRQRLS
;
A
#
# COMPACT_ATOMS: atom_id res chain seq x y z
N MET A 1 32.58 -7.30 53.18
CA MET A 1 31.20 -6.75 53.25
C MET A 1 30.36 -7.71 54.07
N ARG A 2 29.71 -7.27 55.16
CA ARG A 2 28.99 -8.20 56.07
C ARG A 2 27.72 -8.69 55.38
N PHE A 3 27.40 -9.99 55.48
CA PHE A 3 26.25 -10.64 54.81
C PHE A 3 24.92 -9.89 55.00
N ARG A 4 24.72 -9.25 56.16
CA ARG A 4 23.55 -8.40 56.43
C ARG A 4 23.48 -7.15 55.53
N GLU A 5 24.60 -6.52 55.18
CA GLU A 5 24.63 -5.35 54.29
C GLU A 5 24.36 -5.72 52.83
N TRP A 6 24.78 -6.91 52.42
CA TRP A 6 24.49 -7.45 51.08
C TRP A 6 23.01 -7.83 50.94
N ALA A 7 22.43 -8.49 51.94
CA ALA A 7 21.02 -8.85 51.97
C ALA A 7 20.08 -7.62 51.99
N THR A 8 20.42 -6.57 52.75
CA THR A 8 19.61 -5.34 52.79
C THR A 8 19.62 -4.60 51.45
N LYS A 9 20.77 -4.58 50.75
CA LYS A 9 20.86 -3.94 49.42
C LYS A 9 20.08 -4.69 48.36
N ILE A 10 20.07 -6.03 48.40
CA ILE A 10 19.28 -6.85 47.47
C ILE A 10 17.77 -6.72 47.74
N MET A 11 17.35 -6.68 49.00
CA MET A 11 15.94 -6.45 49.38
C MET A 11 15.42 -5.09 48.90
N LEU A 12 16.22 -4.03 48.98
CA LEU A 12 15.83 -2.69 48.48
C LEU A 12 15.67 -2.66 46.96
N ILE A 13 16.53 -3.37 46.22
CA ILE A 13 16.43 -3.48 44.76
C ILE A 13 15.17 -4.27 44.37
N PHE A 14 14.87 -5.37 45.07
CA PHE A 14 13.66 -6.15 44.82
C PHE A 14 12.37 -5.35 45.07
N LEU A 15 12.33 -4.53 46.13
CA LEU A 15 11.19 -3.66 46.42
C LEU A 15 10.99 -2.57 45.35
N LEU A 16 12.07 -2.03 44.77
CA LEU A 16 12.00 -1.07 43.66
C LEU A 16 11.49 -1.68 42.36
N PHE A 17 11.81 -2.95 42.07
CA PHE A 17 11.27 -3.65 40.90
C PHE A 17 9.80 -4.07 41.11
N ALA A 18 9.40 -4.43 42.32
CA ALA A 18 8.02 -4.82 42.62
C ALA A 18 7.03 -3.64 42.47
N THR A 19 7.44 -2.41 42.84
CA THR A 19 6.60 -1.21 42.67
C THR A 19 6.49 -0.78 41.20
N LEU A 20 7.55 -1.00 40.41
CA LEU A 20 7.54 -0.72 38.97
C LEU A 20 6.59 -1.65 38.20
N ILE A 21 6.51 -2.93 38.59
CA ILE A 21 5.60 -3.91 37.97
C ILE A 21 4.13 -3.61 38.33
N LEU A 22 3.84 -3.21 39.56
CA LEU A 22 2.48 -2.83 39.98
C LEU A 22 1.99 -1.55 39.28
N ALA A 23 2.88 -0.63 38.92
CA ALA A 23 2.54 0.59 38.17
C ALA A 23 2.17 0.31 36.69
N VAL A 24 2.73 -0.75 36.09
CA VAL A 24 2.44 -1.13 34.69
C VAL A 24 1.07 -1.82 34.56
N PHE A 25 0.60 -2.53 35.60
CA PHE A 25 -0.68 -3.25 35.56
C PHE A 25 -1.90 -2.46 36.06
N ALA A 26 -1.71 -1.28 36.66
CA ALA A 26 -2.80 -0.43 37.14
C ALA A 26 -3.35 0.58 36.08
N GLY A 27 -2.84 0.53 34.85
CA GLY A 27 -3.16 1.48 33.78
C GLY A 27 -4.28 1.06 32.84
N LYS A 28 -5.53 1.36 33.22
CA LYS A 28 -6.72 1.63 32.36
C LYS A 28 -7.11 0.58 31.30
N SER A 29 -8.16 -0.19 31.63
CA SER A 29 -9.10 -0.73 30.64
C SER A 29 -9.81 0.39 29.90
N ALA A 30 -9.37 0.70 28.68
CA ALA A 30 -10.12 1.54 27.75
C ALA A 30 -11.04 0.66 26.90
N LYS A 31 -12.32 1.02 26.91
CA LYS A 31 -13.44 0.38 26.22
C LYS A 31 -13.19 0.37 24.71
N ILE A 32 -13.22 -0.80 24.08
CA ILE A 32 -13.20 -0.93 22.62
C ILE A 32 -14.57 -0.45 22.11
N GLU A 33 -14.61 0.74 21.53
CA GLU A 33 -15.75 1.19 20.73
C GLU A 33 -15.64 0.57 19.34
N ASN A 34 -16.55 -0.37 19.05
CA ASN A 34 -16.82 -0.87 17.71
C ASN A 34 -17.41 0.27 16.86
N ASN A 35 -16.56 0.93 16.08
CA ASN A 35 -17.01 1.85 15.06
C ASN A 35 -17.39 1.05 13.81
N ASN A 36 -18.70 0.87 13.64
CA ASN A 36 -19.30 0.29 12.45
C ASN A 36 -18.88 1.06 11.19
N ALA A 37 -18.29 0.33 10.24
CA ALA A 37 -17.96 0.84 8.92
C ALA A 37 -19.24 1.28 8.19
N ILE A 38 -19.38 2.60 7.98
CA ILE A 38 -20.41 3.15 7.10
C ILE A 38 -19.76 3.30 5.72
N SER A 39 -20.32 2.60 4.73
CA SER A 39 -19.88 2.61 3.34
C SER A 39 -19.98 4.01 2.74
N ASN A 40 -18.83 4.65 2.51
CA ASN A 40 -18.72 5.95 1.87
C ASN A 40 -18.77 5.79 0.33
N PRO A 41 -19.38 6.70 -0.42
CA PRO A 41 -19.49 6.62 -1.88
C PRO A 41 -18.16 6.76 -2.63
N GLU A 42 -17.04 7.03 -1.94
CA GLU A 42 -15.69 7.15 -2.52
C GLU A 42 -14.95 5.80 -2.65
N VAL A 43 -15.48 4.73 -2.03
CA VAL A 43 -15.10 3.33 -2.31
C VAL A 43 -15.26 3.00 -3.81
N ILE A 44 -16.06 3.79 -4.54
CA ILE A 44 -16.34 3.60 -5.96
C ILE A 44 -15.08 3.79 -6.83
N ALA A 45 -14.16 4.71 -6.49
CA ALA A 45 -12.94 4.93 -7.28
C ALA A 45 -11.98 3.72 -7.27
N TRP A 46 -11.99 2.93 -6.19
CA TRP A 46 -11.23 1.68 -6.08
C TRP A 46 -12.01 0.45 -6.55
N SER A 47 -13.35 0.53 -6.60
CA SER A 47 -14.24 -0.56 -7.02
C SER A 47 -14.11 -0.94 -8.51
N GLU A 48 -13.39 -0.14 -9.30
CA GLU A 48 -13.17 -0.38 -10.73
C GLU A 48 -11.95 -1.26 -11.03
N TYR A 49 -11.13 -1.62 -10.03
CA TYR A 49 -10.20 -2.73 -10.23
C TYR A 49 -11.02 -3.98 -10.55
N PRO A 50 -10.77 -4.67 -11.68
CA PRO A 50 -11.41 -5.94 -11.92
C PRO A 50 -11.08 -6.86 -10.75
N GLN A 51 -12.10 -7.24 -9.99
CA GLN A 51 -12.07 -8.52 -9.29
C GLN A 51 -11.75 -9.52 -10.41
N ALA A 52 -10.50 -9.97 -10.50
CA ALA A 52 -10.09 -10.93 -11.51
C ALA A 52 -11.13 -12.04 -11.50
N GLN A 53 -11.91 -12.15 -12.58
CA GLN A 53 -12.98 -13.12 -12.66
C GLN A 53 -12.33 -14.50 -12.58
N LEU A 54 -12.39 -15.06 -11.38
CA LEU A 54 -12.03 -16.43 -11.05
C LEU A 54 -12.72 -17.35 -12.06
N GLN A 55 -11.97 -17.82 -13.05
CA GLN A 55 -12.35 -19.03 -13.78
C GLN A 55 -12.10 -20.22 -12.86
N SER A 56 -13.01 -20.41 -11.91
CA SER A 56 -13.22 -21.72 -11.30
C SER A 56 -14.35 -22.40 -12.05
N ALA A 57 -14.09 -23.64 -12.45
CA ALA A 57 -14.91 -24.45 -13.32
C ALA A 57 -16.31 -24.74 -12.72
N LYS A 58 -17.28 -24.93 -13.63
CA LYS A 58 -18.68 -25.29 -13.42
C LYS A 58 -18.88 -26.49 -12.47
N ASN A 59 -19.84 -26.40 -11.54
CA ASN A 59 -21.09 -27.19 -11.62
C ASN A 59 -22.20 -26.68 -10.65
N PRO A 60 -23.48 -26.99 -10.92
CA PRO A 60 -24.65 -26.24 -10.43
C PRO A 60 -25.51 -26.98 -9.38
N GLU A 61 -26.23 -26.21 -8.55
CA GLU A 61 -27.50 -26.48 -7.82
C GLU A 61 -27.51 -25.65 -6.52
N ALA A 62 -28.56 -25.04 -5.96
CA ALA A 62 -29.94 -24.70 -6.32
C ALA A 62 -30.38 -23.58 -5.33
N LYS A 63 -31.38 -22.74 -5.69
CA LYS A 63 -31.84 -21.55 -4.94
C LYS A 63 -32.66 -21.87 -3.67
N PRO A 64 -32.85 -20.86 -2.78
CA PRO A 64 -34.20 -20.32 -2.61
C PRO A 64 -34.31 -18.78 -2.72
N GLN A 65 -35.45 -18.32 -3.22
CA GLN A 65 -35.83 -16.93 -3.50
C GLN A 65 -36.46 -16.24 -2.27
N ILE A 66 -36.10 -14.97 -2.01
CA ILE A 66 -36.97 -13.97 -1.33
C ILE A 66 -36.67 -12.57 -1.95
N PRO A 67 -37.53 -11.54 -1.81
CA PRO A 67 -38.29 -10.91 -2.88
C PRO A 67 -37.69 -9.59 -3.43
N ILE A 68 -38.10 -9.27 -4.65
CA ILE A 68 -37.57 -8.18 -5.50
C ILE A 68 -37.95 -6.80 -4.94
N LYS A 69 -36.95 -6.02 -4.53
CA LYS A 69 -37.04 -4.55 -4.35
C LYS A 69 -36.89 -3.89 -5.74
N PRO A 70 -37.58 -2.76 -6.03
CA PRO A 70 -37.56 -2.15 -7.37
C PRO A 70 -36.14 -1.71 -7.76
N PRO A 71 -35.78 -1.73 -9.05
CA PRO A 71 -34.42 -1.44 -9.48
C PRO A 71 -34.10 0.04 -9.22
N ALA A 72 -33.23 0.27 -8.25
CA ALA A 72 -32.50 1.54 -8.15
C ALA A 72 -31.77 1.73 -9.49
N LYS A 73 -32.10 2.82 -10.20
CA LYS A 73 -31.40 3.22 -11.41
C LYS A 73 -29.90 3.27 -11.09
N LYS A 74 -29.14 2.30 -11.60
CA LYS A 74 -27.68 2.32 -11.54
C LYS A 74 -27.24 3.54 -12.33
N GLN A 75 -26.96 4.65 -11.63
CA GLN A 75 -26.25 5.76 -12.22
C GLN A 75 -24.92 5.19 -12.71
N LYS A 76 -24.74 5.17 -14.03
CA LYS A 76 -23.51 4.72 -14.66
C LYS A 76 -22.49 5.82 -14.36
N VAL A 77 -21.68 5.63 -13.33
CA VAL A 77 -20.52 6.48 -13.09
C VAL A 77 -19.63 6.31 -14.32
N VAL A 78 -19.42 7.41 -15.06
CA VAL A 78 -18.57 7.42 -16.24
C VAL A 78 -17.15 7.67 -15.73
N GLY A 79 -16.32 6.62 -15.70
CA GLY A 79 -14.90 6.74 -15.35
C GLY A 79 -14.17 7.69 -16.31
N LEU A 80 -13.09 8.31 -15.85
CA LEU A 80 -12.29 9.25 -16.65
C LEU A 80 -11.59 8.58 -17.85
N TYR A 81 -11.25 7.30 -17.72
CA TYR A 81 -10.50 6.52 -18.68
C TYR A 81 -11.22 5.23 -19.07
N ARG A 82 -11.03 4.81 -20.33
CA ARG A 82 -11.33 3.46 -20.82
C ARG A 82 -10.07 2.76 -21.32
N THR A 83 -9.95 1.47 -21.07
CA THR A 83 -8.88 0.64 -21.62
C THR A 83 -9.03 0.46 -23.14
N THR A 84 -7.92 0.26 -23.84
CA THR A 84 -7.85 0.11 -25.29
C THR A 84 -7.76 -1.36 -25.74
N GLN A 85 -7.71 -1.58 -27.06
CA GLN A 85 -7.42 -2.90 -27.61
C GLN A 85 -5.98 -3.36 -27.30
N ALA A 86 -5.02 -2.44 -27.24
CA ALA A 86 -3.63 -2.77 -26.91
C ALA A 86 -3.52 -3.32 -25.48
N PHE A 87 -4.27 -2.73 -24.54
CA PHE A 87 -4.41 -3.26 -23.18
C PHE A 87 -4.97 -4.69 -23.17
N ALA A 88 -6.01 -4.97 -23.96
CA ALA A 88 -6.63 -6.29 -24.01
C ALA A 88 -5.71 -7.37 -24.64
N SER A 89 -4.82 -6.95 -25.54
CA SER A 89 -3.86 -7.83 -26.22
C SER A 89 -2.68 -8.22 -25.33
N TYR A 90 -2.22 -7.31 -24.46
CA TYR A 90 -1.13 -7.60 -23.53
C TYR A 90 -1.65 -8.30 -22.26
N LYS A 91 -1.07 -9.46 -21.94
CA LYS A 91 -1.45 -10.26 -20.76
C LYS A 91 -0.18 -10.66 -20.00
N PRO A 92 0.27 -9.84 -19.03
CA PRO A 92 1.44 -10.21 -18.23
C PRO A 92 1.12 -11.44 -17.40
N ARG A 93 2.16 -12.19 -17.00
CA ARG A 93 1.99 -13.21 -15.99
C ARG A 93 1.51 -12.53 -14.70
N TYR A 94 0.51 -13.11 -14.06
CA TYR A 94 -0.10 -12.55 -12.87
C TYR A 94 -0.08 -13.59 -11.75
N LEU A 95 0.47 -13.21 -10.60
CA LEU A 95 0.56 -14.05 -9.41
C LEU A 95 -0.05 -13.32 -8.23
N ILE A 96 -0.76 -14.04 -7.37
CA ILE A 96 -1.25 -13.52 -6.11
C ILE A 96 -0.43 -14.18 -5.01
N THR A 97 0.08 -13.39 -4.08
CA THR A 97 0.76 -13.90 -2.90
C THR A 97 0.27 -13.19 -1.64
N HIS A 98 0.32 -13.91 -0.52
CA HIS A 98 -0.11 -13.38 0.77
C HIS A 98 0.94 -12.41 1.33
N VAL A 99 0.48 -11.37 2.01
CA VAL A 99 1.26 -10.48 2.88
C VAL A 99 0.80 -10.68 4.31
N ASN A 100 1.73 -10.72 5.25
CA ASN A 100 1.40 -10.86 6.66
C ASN A 100 0.53 -9.68 7.13
N PRO A 101 -0.58 -9.90 7.88
CA PRO A 101 -1.46 -8.85 8.37
C PRO A 101 -0.80 -7.74 9.19
N THR A 102 0.39 -7.97 9.77
CA THR A 102 1.13 -6.90 10.47
C THR A 102 1.72 -5.87 9.53
N ASN A 103 1.85 -6.16 8.23
CA ASN A 103 2.52 -5.29 7.26
C ASN A 103 1.56 -4.41 6.45
N TYR A 104 0.26 -4.39 6.78
CA TYR A 104 -0.73 -3.51 6.17
C TYR A 104 -1.87 -3.22 7.14
N GLY A 105 -2.77 -2.31 6.79
CA GLY A 105 -3.93 -2.01 7.63
C GLY A 105 -5.13 -1.54 6.86
N GLU A 106 -6.15 -1.09 7.57
CA GLU A 106 -7.27 -0.40 6.95
C GLU A 106 -6.87 1.01 6.50
N ARG A 107 -7.55 1.50 5.45
CA ARG A 107 -7.61 2.93 5.17
C ARG A 107 -8.52 3.60 6.19
N TYR A 108 -8.09 4.74 6.70
CA TYR A 108 -8.86 5.55 7.64
C TYR A 108 -9.78 6.51 6.89
N ALA A 109 -11.00 6.66 7.38
CA ALA A 109 -11.95 7.68 6.91
C ALA A 109 -11.74 9.05 7.59
N LYS A 110 -11.00 9.08 8.70
CA LYS A 110 -10.68 10.28 9.48
C LYS A 110 -9.22 10.28 9.89
N ASP A 111 -8.62 11.45 10.00
CA ASP A 111 -7.27 11.60 10.57
C ASP A 111 -7.28 11.48 12.09
N ILE A 112 -6.10 11.62 12.71
CA ILE A 112 -5.92 11.58 14.16
C ILE A 112 -6.68 12.68 14.93
N ASN A 113 -7.01 13.79 14.28
CA ASN A 113 -7.77 14.90 14.86
C ASN A 113 -9.28 14.76 14.61
N GLY A 114 -9.71 13.69 13.96
CA GLY A 114 -11.11 13.43 13.61
C GLY A 114 -11.59 14.14 12.34
N VAL A 115 -10.69 14.75 11.57
CA VAL A 115 -10.99 15.40 10.28
C VAL A 115 -11.31 14.34 9.24
N THR A 116 -12.46 14.45 8.57
CA THR A 116 -12.85 13.54 7.49
C THR A 116 -11.89 13.66 6.31
N LEU A 117 -11.46 12.51 5.78
CA LEU A 117 -10.52 12.41 4.68
C LEU A 117 -11.26 12.24 3.35
N HIS A 118 -10.82 13.00 2.35
CA HIS A 118 -11.37 13.05 0.98
C HIS A 118 -10.26 13.07 -0.08
N ASN A 119 -9.07 12.54 0.28
CA ASN A 119 -7.92 12.52 -0.62
C ASN A 119 -8.22 11.64 -1.82
N GLN A 120 -8.01 12.20 -3.02
CA GLN A 120 -8.10 11.43 -4.24
C GLN A 120 -6.93 10.42 -4.30
N PRO A 121 -7.12 9.25 -4.93
CA PRO A 121 -6.07 8.24 -5.03
C PRO A 121 -4.85 8.78 -5.77
N ILE A 122 -3.67 8.33 -5.35
CA ILE A 122 -2.40 8.51 -6.09
C ILE A 122 -1.75 7.16 -6.35
N ILE A 123 -0.86 7.09 -7.33
CA ILE A 123 0.02 5.94 -7.53
C ILE A 123 1.44 6.36 -7.15
N VAL A 124 2.07 5.60 -6.25
CA VAL A 124 3.47 5.80 -5.87
C VAL A 124 4.28 4.63 -6.42
N ILE A 125 5.21 4.95 -7.31
CA ILE A 125 6.13 3.99 -7.90
C ILE A 125 7.35 3.89 -6.98
N HIS A 126 7.76 2.65 -6.73
CA HIS A 126 8.89 2.27 -5.89
C HIS A 126 9.86 1.37 -6.66
N GLU A 127 10.99 1.11 -6.04
CA GLU A 127 11.81 -0.06 -6.35
C GLU A 127 12.13 -0.88 -5.10
N THR A 128 12.48 -2.15 -5.28
CA THR A 128 12.70 -3.09 -4.18
C THR A 128 14.06 -2.94 -3.49
N GLY A 129 15.06 -2.36 -4.16
CA GLY A 129 16.47 -2.34 -3.75
C GLY A 129 17.16 -3.72 -3.74
N ASN A 130 16.44 -4.78 -4.11
CA ASN A 130 16.88 -6.17 -4.13
C ASN A 130 15.97 -7.00 -5.06
N SER A 131 16.04 -8.33 -5.03
CA SER A 131 15.13 -9.19 -5.78
C SER A 131 13.68 -9.07 -5.31
N ALA A 132 12.75 -9.41 -6.20
CA ALA A 132 11.32 -9.52 -5.93
C ALA A 132 11.03 -10.51 -4.80
N SER A 133 11.72 -11.65 -4.82
CA SER A 133 11.56 -12.71 -3.82
C SER A 133 11.95 -12.23 -2.42
N SER A 134 13.00 -11.42 -2.29
CA SER A 134 13.42 -10.82 -1.02
C SER A 134 12.33 -9.91 -0.45
N ALA A 135 11.75 -9.04 -1.28
CA ALA A 135 10.65 -8.17 -0.87
C ALA A 135 9.41 -8.96 -0.45
N VAL A 136 9.01 -9.98 -1.21
CA VAL A 136 7.86 -10.84 -0.87
C VAL A 136 8.10 -11.58 0.46
N ASN A 137 9.30 -12.13 0.67
CA ASN A 137 9.65 -12.80 1.92
C ASN A 137 9.58 -11.83 3.12
N PHE A 138 10.03 -10.60 2.94
CA PHE A 138 9.89 -9.56 3.96
C PHE A 138 8.41 -9.31 4.29
N PHE A 139 7.56 -9.14 3.27
CA PHE A 139 6.13 -8.88 3.46
C PHE A 139 5.38 -10.05 4.13
N GLN A 140 5.85 -11.29 3.94
CA GLN A 140 5.30 -12.48 4.58
C GLN A 140 5.75 -12.67 6.03
N THR A 141 6.83 -12.00 6.44
CA THR A 141 7.37 -12.06 7.80
C THR A 141 6.59 -11.12 8.71
N PRO A 142 6.12 -11.56 9.89
CA PRO A 142 5.45 -10.69 10.84
C PRO A 142 6.41 -9.64 11.41
N HIS A 143 5.92 -8.41 11.56
CA HIS A 143 6.65 -7.30 12.14
C HIS A 143 5.77 -6.53 13.12
N ASP A 144 6.04 -6.66 14.40
CA ASP A 144 5.27 -5.96 15.45
C ASP A 144 5.72 -4.50 15.64
N ASN A 145 6.94 -4.17 15.19
CA ASN A 145 7.47 -2.81 15.26
C ASN A 145 7.04 -2.01 14.02
N GLU A 146 6.15 -1.04 14.21
CA GLU A 146 5.63 -0.18 13.14
C GLU A 146 6.71 0.59 12.36
N ASN A 147 7.91 0.79 12.94
CA ASN A 147 9.01 1.48 12.26
C ASN A 147 9.68 0.63 11.17
N ILE A 148 9.43 -0.67 11.12
CA ILE A 148 10.00 -1.57 10.11
C ILE A 148 8.95 -2.22 9.22
N GLN A 149 7.66 -2.13 9.56
CA GLN A 149 6.60 -2.68 8.72
C GLN A 149 6.63 -1.99 7.35
N ALA A 150 6.58 -2.79 6.28
CA ALA A 150 6.56 -2.28 4.92
C ALA A 150 5.77 -3.23 4.02
N SER A 151 5.14 -2.69 2.99
CA SER A 151 4.45 -3.47 1.97
C SER A 151 4.08 -2.65 0.75
N TYR A 152 3.74 -3.34 -0.34
CA TYR A 152 3.20 -2.75 -1.57
C TYR A 152 1.89 -3.41 -1.96
N HIS A 153 1.11 -2.76 -2.83
CA HIS A 153 -0.10 -3.38 -3.39
C HIS A 153 0.25 -4.34 -4.51
N ALA A 154 1.26 -3.98 -5.31
CA ALA A 154 1.80 -4.83 -6.35
C ALA A 154 3.31 -4.67 -6.48
N LEU A 155 3.95 -5.70 -7.02
CA LEU A 155 5.35 -5.75 -7.38
C LEU A 155 5.49 -6.29 -8.80
N ILE A 156 6.42 -5.78 -9.59
CA ILE A 156 6.68 -6.22 -10.96
C ILE A 156 8.10 -6.74 -11.07
N THR A 157 8.24 -8.03 -11.32
CA THR A 157 9.53 -8.70 -11.49
C THR A 157 10.23 -8.28 -12.78
N GLN A 158 11.52 -8.59 -12.92
CA GLN A 158 12.31 -8.26 -14.11
C GLN A 158 11.73 -8.84 -15.42
N ASP A 159 11.06 -9.99 -15.36
CA ASP A 159 10.40 -10.62 -16.52
C ASP A 159 8.98 -10.06 -16.80
N GLY A 160 8.53 -9.06 -16.05
CA GLY A 160 7.20 -8.45 -16.18
C GLY A 160 6.08 -9.23 -15.48
N THR A 161 6.39 -10.22 -14.64
CA THR A 161 5.36 -10.84 -13.80
C THR A 161 4.82 -9.81 -12.80
N VAL A 162 3.51 -9.60 -12.81
CA VAL A 162 2.79 -8.81 -11.81
C VAL A 162 2.49 -9.70 -10.61
N VAL A 163 3.10 -9.40 -9.48
CA VAL A 163 2.84 -10.01 -8.18
C VAL A 163 1.90 -9.10 -7.40
N TYR A 164 0.64 -9.51 -7.27
CA TYR A 164 -0.37 -8.82 -6.49
C TYR A 164 -0.33 -9.26 -5.02
N LEU A 165 -0.32 -8.28 -4.12
CA LEU A 165 0.04 -8.45 -2.71
C LEU A 165 -1.09 -8.01 -1.77
N ILE A 166 -1.50 -6.75 -1.89
CA ILE A 166 -2.48 -6.12 -1.00
C ILE A 166 -3.56 -5.47 -1.85
N PRO A 167 -4.84 -5.69 -1.52
CA PRO A 167 -5.91 -5.12 -2.32
C PRO A 167 -6.07 -3.62 -2.09
N PRO A 168 -6.54 -2.86 -3.10
CA PRO A 168 -6.51 -1.39 -3.12
C PRO A 168 -7.28 -0.73 -1.97
N GLU A 169 -8.30 -1.39 -1.41
CA GLU A 169 -9.07 -0.92 -0.26
C GLU A 169 -8.28 -0.92 1.06
N LYS A 170 -7.16 -1.66 1.12
CA LYS A 170 -6.25 -1.69 2.26
C LYS A 170 -5.15 -0.64 2.10
N ARG A 171 -4.57 -0.28 3.23
CA ARG A 171 -3.43 0.62 3.34
C ARG A 171 -2.15 -0.21 3.41
N ALA A 172 -1.42 -0.30 2.30
CA ALA A 172 -0.05 -0.79 2.32
C ALA A 172 0.89 0.26 2.95
N PHE A 173 2.04 -0.18 3.47
CA PHE A 173 2.98 0.68 4.19
C PHE A 173 4.21 0.98 3.32
N GLY A 174 4.01 1.72 2.23
CA GLY A 174 5.02 1.90 1.19
C GLY A 174 5.87 3.16 1.30
N ALA A 175 5.36 4.25 1.89
CA ALA A 175 5.95 5.59 1.72
C ALA A 175 6.53 6.27 2.99
N GLY A 176 6.29 5.73 4.20
CA GLY A 176 6.78 6.36 5.43
C GLY A 176 6.40 7.85 5.56
N ASN A 177 7.33 8.69 6.07
CA ASN A 177 7.16 10.14 6.16
C ASN A 177 7.05 10.78 4.76
N SER A 178 5.84 11.15 4.36
CA SER A 178 5.59 11.54 2.98
C SER A 178 4.45 12.54 2.80
N VAL A 179 4.58 13.36 1.77
CA VAL A 179 3.61 14.37 1.34
C VAL A 179 3.57 14.40 -0.18
N PHE A 180 2.38 14.32 -0.75
CA PHE A 180 2.16 14.48 -2.19
C PHE A 180 1.88 15.94 -2.53
N ASN A 181 2.65 16.51 -3.45
CA ASN A 181 2.45 17.89 -3.91
C ASN A 181 1.66 17.86 -5.22
N GLY A 182 0.33 17.90 -5.11
CA GLY A 182 -0.56 17.82 -6.26
C GLY A 182 -1.07 19.18 -6.73
N PRO A 183 -1.92 19.19 -7.77
CA PRO A 183 -2.59 20.42 -8.25
C PRO A 183 -3.41 21.15 -7.19
N ASN A 184 -3.86 20.43 -6.15
CA ASN A 184 -4.66 20.97 -5.06
C ASN A 184 -3.82 21.36 -3.82
N GLY A 185 -2.49 21.37 -3.94
CA GLY A 185 -1.56 21.63 -2.84
C GLY A 185 -0.99 20.36 -2.22
N GLU A 186 -0.45 20.50 -1.00
CA GLU A 186 0.15 19.41 -0.25
C GLU A 186 -0.92 18.48 0.35
N GLU A 187 -0.79 17.18 0.10
CA GLU A 187 -1.68 16.13 0.60
C GLU A 187 -0.89 15.11 1.44
N THR A 188 -1.31 14.91 2.69
CA THR A 188 -0.79 13.86 3.58
C THR A 188 -1.80 13.55 4.68
N VAL A 189 -1.70 12.39 5.32
CA VAL A 189 -2.59 12.00 6.42
C VAL A 189 -1.77 11.53 7.60
N LYS A 190 -2.08 12.06 8.79
CA LYS A 190 -1.56 11.54 10.06
C LYS A 190 -2.62 10.68 10.76
N THR A 191 -2.35 9.40 10.93
CA THR A 191 -3.26 8.43 11.56
C THR A 191 -2.73 7.86 12.88
N ASN A 192 -1.45 8.08 13.17
CA ASN A 192 -0.78 7.61 14.38
C ASN A 192 0.00 8.78 15.01
N PRO A 193 -0.11 9.03 16.33
CA PRO A 193 0.55 10.17 16.97
C PRO A 193 2.07 10.07 16.93
N ASN A 194 2.59 8.85 16.99
CA ASN A 194 4.02 8.52 17.11
C ASN A 194 4.73 8.39 15.76
N LEU A 195 3.98 8.32 14.66
CA LEU A 195 4.53 8.24 13.32
C LEU A 195 4.34 9.57 12.56
N PRO A 196 5.25 9.87 11.61
CA PRO A 196 5.08 11.02 10.74
C PRO A 196 3.84 10.86 9.82
N PRO A 197 3.28 11.97 9.30
CA PRO A 197 2.25 11.93 8.28
C PRO A 197 2.72 11.17 7.03
N SER A 198 1.77 10.53 6.34
CA SER A 198 2.07 9.68 5.19
C SER A 198 0.99 9.72 4.13
N VAL A 199 1.39 9.51 2.87
CA VAL A 199 0.47 9.28 1.75
C VAL A 199 -0.14 7.88 1.74
N ASN A 200 0.35 6.95 2.57
CA ASN A 200 -0.09 5.54 2.61
C ASN A 200 -1.62 5.39 2.63
N ASN A 201 -2.33 6.30 3.33
CA ASN A 201 -3.78 6.21 3.49
C ASN A 201 -4.58 6.36 2.18
N PHE A 202 -4.02 6.98 1.15
CA PHE A 202 -4.68 7.20 -0.16
C PHE A 202 -3.81 6.80 -1.37
N ALA A 203 -2.61 6.25 -1.14
CA ALA A 203 -1.74 5.78 -2.21
C ALA A 203 -2.00 4.31 -2.58
N TYR A 204 -1.82 4.01 -3.87
CA TYR A 204 -1.59 2.67 -4.41
C TYR A 204 -0.10 2.53 -4.75
N HIS A 205 0.57 1.62 -4.05
CA HIS A 205 2.01 1.43 -4.14
C HIS A 205 2.35 0.29 -5.11
N VAL A 206 3.16 0.59 -6.12
CA VAL A 206 3.67 -0.41 -7.07
C VAL A 206 5.19 -0.35 -7.05
N SER A 207 5.84 -1.49 -6.83
CA SER A 207 7.30 -1.58 -6.88
C SER A 207 7.79 -2.30 -8.13
N LEU A 208 8.89 -1.80 -8.71
CA LEU A 208 9.66 -2.52 -9.71
C LEU A 208 10.77 -3.30 -9.02
N GLU A 209 11.01 -4.54 -9.45
CA GLU A 209 12.21 -5.27 -9.05
C GLU A 209 13.45 -4.53 -9.57
N THR A 210 14.32 -4.11 -8.65
CA THR A 210 15.60 -3.48 -8.97
C THR A 210 16.43 -4.42 -9.86
N PRO A 211 17.20 -3.90 -10.84
CA PRO A 211 18.11 -4.70 -11.64
C PRO A 211 19.17 -5.44 -10.79
N PRO A 212 19.65 -6.63 -11.20
CA PRO A 212 20.51 -7.46 -10.36
C PRO A 212 21.83 -6.78 -9.99
N GLU A 213 22.36 -5.92 -10.86
CA GLU A 213 23.61 -5.21 -10.64
C GLU A 213 23.54 -4.17 -9.51
N ALA A 214 22.33 -3.81 -9.06
CA ALA A 214 22.11 -2.84 -7.98
C ALA A 214 21.53 -3.47 -6.69
N TRP A 215 21.38 -4.80 -6.64
CA TRP A 215 20.83 -5.47 -5.45
C TRP A 215 21.71 -5.29 -4.22
N GLY A 216 21.07 -4.88 -3.11
CA GLY A 216 21.74 -4.70 -1.82
C GLY A 216 22.70 -3.52 -1.77
N ASN A 217 22.75 -2.69 -2.83
CA ASN A 217 23.53 -1.47 -2.86
C ASN A 217 22.63 -0.28 -2.49
N ASP A 218 22.53 -0.03 -1.18
CA ASP A 218 21.76 1.08 -0.60
C ASP A 218 22.30 2.47 -0.97
N LYS A 219 23.50 2.53 -1.54
CA LYS A 219 24.17 3.75 -2.03
C LYS A 219 24.19 3.84 -3.55
N ALA A 220 23.52 2.94 -4.27
CA ALA A 220 23.42 3.05 -5.72
C ALA A 220 22.68 4.36 -6.05
N GLU A 221 23.39 5.29 -6.69
CA GLU A 221 22.78 6.51 -7.25
C GLU A 221 22.33 6.27 -8.71
N TYR A 222 22.68 5.12 -9.28
CA TYR A 222 22.46 4.75 -10.67
C TYR A 222 22.34 3.23 -10.83
N HIS A 223 21.47 2.77 -11.73
CA HIS A 223 21.46 1.41 -12.29
C HIS A 223 20.99 1.45 -13.74
N SER A 224 20.96 0.31 -14.44
CA SER A 224 20.66 0.25 -15.88
C SER A 224 19.24 0.65 -16.32
N GLY A 225 18.38 1.06 -15.38
CA GLY A 225 16.94 1.22 -15.59
C GLY A 225 16.16 -0.10 -15.55
N TYR A 226 14.88 -0.05 -15.91
CA TYR A 226 13.96 -1.20 -15.83
C TYR A 226 13.72 -1.83 -17.19
N THR A 227 13.37 -3.12 -17.21
CA THR A 227 13.17 -3.87 -18.46
C THR A 227 11.93 -3.41 -19.21
N GLU A 228 11.86 -3.67 -20.52
CA GLU A 228 10.64 -3.45 -21.30
C GLU A 228 9.41 -4.14 -20.69
N ALA A 229 9.59 -5.38 -20.23
CA ALA A 229 8.52 -6.16 -19.63
C ALA A 229 7.99 -5.51 -18.35
N GLN A 230 8.86 -4.89 -17.55
CA GLN A 230 8.48 -4.12 -16.37
C GLN A 230 7.62 -2.91 -16.74
N TYR A 231 8.05 -2.10 -17.71
CA TYR A 231 7.28 -0.94 -18.17
C TYR A 231 5.92 -1.32 -18.74
N GLN A 232 5.87 -2.36 -19.59
CA GLN A 232 4.63 -2.88 -20.17
C GLN A 232 3.65 -3.33 -19.09
N SER A 233 4.15 -4.07 -18.09
CA SER A 233 3.33 -4.57 -17.00
C SER A 233 2.88 -3.47 -16.05
N LEU A 234 3.71 -2.46 -15.82
CA LEU A 234 3.37 -1.30 -15.00
C LEU A 234 2.26 -0.47 -15.67
N ALA A 235 2.43 -0.18 -16.96
CA ALA A 235 1.40 0.49 -17.76
C ALA A 235 0.10 -0.31 -17.77
N TRP A 236 0.17 -1.63 -17.97
CA TRP A 236 -1.00 -2.51 -17.96
C TRP A 236 -1.71 -2.51 -16.60
N LEU A 237 -0.95 -2.59 -15.51
CA LEU A 237 -1.52 -2.56 -14.16
C LEU A 237 -2.24 -1.22 -13.89
N ILE A 238 -1.59 -0.11 -14.20
CA ILE A 238 -2.11 1.24 -13.93
C ILE A 238 -3.26 1.62 -14.87
N ALA A 239 -3.29 1.10 -16.10
CA ALA A 239 -4.35 1.36 -17.09
C ALA A 239 -5.75 0.96 -16.60
N GLN A 240 -5.84 0.07 -15.61
CA GLN A 240 -7.08 -0.38 -14.99
C GLN A 240 -7.65 0.62 -13.98
N SER A 241 -6.87 1.65 -13.61
CA SER A 241 -7.27 2.68 -12.66
C SER A 241 -7.77 3.94 -13.34
N GLN A 242 -8.56 4.72 -12.58
CA GLN A 242 -8.99 6.06 -12.96
C GLN A 242 -8.05 7.17 -12.47
N VAL A 243 -6.89 6.82 -11.92
CA VAL A 243 -5.91 7.79 -11.40
C VAL A 243 -5.32 8.57 -12.57
N PRO A 244 -5.47 9.90 -12.62
CA PRO A 244 -4.94 10.71 -13.70
C PRO A 244 -3.42 10.81 -13.63
N ASP A 245 -2.80 11.17 -14.75
CA ASP A 245 -1.35 11.12 -14.91
C ASP A 245 -0.60 12.00 -13.91
N GLU A 246 -1.15 13.19 -13.61
CA GLU A 246 -0.61 14.12 -12.62
C GLU A 246 -0.68 13.62 -11.17
N ARG A 247 -1.34 12.47 -10.92
CA ARG A 247 -1.41 11.78 -9.63
C ARG A 247 -0.58 10.49 -9.60
N ILE A 248 0.25 10.28 -10.62
CA ILE A 248 1.26 9.23 -10.65
C ILE A 248 2.60 9.86 -10.27
N THR A 249 3.25 9.32 -9.25
CA THR A 249 4.45 9.90 -8.66
C THR A 249 5.45 8.83 -8.24
N THR A 250 6.62 9.26 -7.79
CA THR A 250 7.67 8.39 -7.25
C THR A 250 7.74 8.49 -5.74
N HIS A 251 8.32 7.46 -5.12
CA HIS A 251 8.62 7.49 -3.69
C HIS A 251 9.53 8.68 -3.33
N LYS A 252 10.57 8.93 -4.13
CA LYS A 252 11.45 10.10 -3.99
C LYS A 252 10.69 11.43 -3.98
N ALA A 253 9.69 11.60 -4.84
CA ALA A 253 8.94 12.85 -4.94
C ALA A 253 8.05 13.11 -3.71
N VAL A 254 7.51 12.05 -3.11
CA VAL A 254 6.66 12.18 -1.92
C VAL A 254 7.46 12.17 -0.62
N ASP A 255 8.70 11.69 -0.61
CA ASP A 255 9.51 11.55 0.60
C ASP A 255 9.76 12.90 1.30
N ARG A 256 9.72 12.86 2.64
CA ARG A 256 10.08 13.99 3.51
C ARG A 256 11.19 13.61 4.51
N SER A 257 11.62 12.36 4.53
CA SER A 257 12.77 11.92 5.32
C SER A 257 14.11 12.31 4.68
N ARG A 258 14.13 12.55 3.36
CA ARG A 258 15.33 12.73 2.52
C ARG A 258 16.21 11.49 2.45
N GLN A 259 15.61 10.32 2.62
CA GLN A 259 16.29 9.03 2.59
C GLN A 259 15.91 8.20 1.36
N LYS A 260 14.86 8.61 0.63
CA LYS A 260 14.34 7.83 -0.50
C LYS A 260 14.74 8.47 -1.82
N ILE A 261 15.30 7.64 -2.69
CA ILE A 261 15.76 8.03 -4.03
C ILE A 261 15.06 7.25 -5.14
N ASP A 262 14.19 6.31 -4.77
CA ASP A 262 13.55 5.37 -5.68
C ASP A 262 12.31 5.94 -6.40
N PRO A 263 11.97 5.37 -7.57
CA PRO A 263 12.81 4.51 -8.41
C PRO A 263 13.96 5.29 -9.09
N ILE A 264 15.15 4.70 -9.08
CA ILE A 264 16.32 5.23 -9.82
C ILE A 264 16.13 4.97 -11.32
N ASN A 265 16.51 5.94 -12.16
CA ASN A 265 16.47 5.84 -13.63
C ASN A 265 15.12 5.41 -14.24
N PHE A 266 14.01 5.78 -13.59
CA PHE A 266 12.69 5.57 -14.14
C PHE A 266 12.40 6.52 -15.30
N ASP A 267 11.98 5.97 -16.43
CA ASP A 267 11.68 6.67 -17.67
C ASP A 267 10.16 6.94 -17.74
N PHE A 268 9.79 8.16 -17.33
CA PHE A 268 8.40 8.60 -17.34
C PHE A 268 7.82 8.72 -18.74
N ASP A 269 8.60 9.18 -19.72
CA ASP A 269 8.12 9.37 -21.09
C ASP A 269 7.74 8.02 -21.70
N LYS A 270 8.60 7.02 -21.54
CA LYS A 270 8.32 5.64 -21.95
C LYS A 270 7.09 5.07 -21.23
N PHE A 271 7.02 5.24 -19.92
CA PHE A 271 5.89 4.76 -19.13
C PHE A 271 4.56 5.38 -19.59
N PHE A 272 4.51 6.71 -19.75
CA PHE A 272 3.28 7.39 -20.17
C PHE A 272 2.89 7.07 -21.61
N ASN A 273 3.85 6.96 -22.53
CA ASN A 273 3.58 6.50 -23.90
C ASN A 273 2.89 5.12 -23.91
N LEU A 274 3.36 4.18 -23.08
CA LEU A 274 2.73 2.87 -22.93
C LEU A 274 1.36 2.96 -22.24
N LEU A 275 1.26 3.71 -21.15
CA LEU A 275 0.01 3.89 -20.41
C LEU A 275 -1.10 4.47 -21.30
N HIS A 276 -0.78 5.49 -22.10
CA HIS A 276 -1.72 6.13 -23.03
C HIS A 276 -2.05 5.23 -24.22
N SER A 277 -1.18 4.28 -24.57
CA SER A 277 -1.53 3.23 -25.52
C SER A 277 -2.56 2.24 -24.94
N TYR A 278 -2.56 2.05 -23.61
CA TYR A 278 -3.41 1.08 -22.90
C TYR A 278 -4.70 1.67 -22.34
N ARG A 279 -4.74 2.97 -22.05
CA ARG A 279 -5.95 3.68 -21.65
C ARG A 279 -6.05 5.02 -22.37
N GLN A 280 -7.29 5.42 -22.66
CA GLN A 280 -7.61 6.72 -23.25
C GLN A 280 -8.64 7.43 -22.39
N ARG A 281 -8.51 8.75 -22.29
CA ARG A 281 -9.47 9.60 -21.59
C ARG A 281 -10.80 9.57 -22.35
N LEU A 282 -11.91 9.43 -21.63
CA LEU A 282 -13.23 9.61 -22.20
C LEU A 282 -13.46 11.10 -22.46
N SER A 283 -13.86 11.41 -23.69
CA SER A 283 -14.25 12.75 -24.15
C SER A 283 -15.60 13.18 -23.59
#